data_AF-A0A9J6GQ20-F1
#
_entry.id   AF-A0A9J6GQ20-F1
#
_cell.length_a   1.000
_cell.length_b   1.000
_cell.length_c   1.000
_cell.angle_alpha   90.00
_cell.angle_beta   90.00
_cell.angle_gamma   90.00
#
_symmetry.space_group_name_H-M   'P 1'
#
loop_
_entity.id
_entity.type
_entity.pdbx_description
1 polymer ?
#
loop_
_entity_poly.entity_id
_entity_poly.type
_entity_poly.pdbx_seq_one_letter_code
_entity_poly.pdbx_strand_id
1 'polypeptide(L)'
;MQGSYTLINAPDTPTRDGYTTQRPTTPDLPFHNGPNPPATWQVLPDTLLSDHHIIEITLMLTHKPKKRVITHTNWDRFPPPARPRTNY
;
A
#
# COMPACT_ATOMS: atom_id res chain seq x y z
N MET A 1 -16.36 0.63 4.53
CA MET A 1 -15.38 0.80 5.62
C MET A 1 -14.53 2.01 5.27
N GLN A 2 -14.62 3.09 6.03
CA GLN A 2 -13.67 4.20 5.92
C GLN A 2 -12.31 3.67 6.37
N GLY A 3 -11.34 3.60 5.46
CA GLY A 3 -9.98 3.23 5.82
C GLY A 3 -9.37 4.32 6.70
N SER A 4 -8.85 3.95 7.87
CA SER A 4 -8.13 4.86 8.76
C SER A 4 -6.78 5.23 8.12
N TYR A 5 -6.60 6.50 7.78
CA TYR A 5 -5.30 7.02 7.37
C TYR A 5 -4.46 7.36 8.59
N THR A 6 -3.19 6.98 8.58
CA THR A 6 -2.23 7.30 9.65
C THR A 6 -1.20 8.29 9.12
N LEU A 7 -0.99 9.39 9.83
CA LEU A 7 0.07 10.36 9.53
C LEU A 7 1.44 9.72 9.85
N ILE A 8 2.41 9.83 8.94
CA ILE A 8 3.72 9.16 9.08
C ILE A 8 4.90 10.11 9.27
N ASN A 9 4.69 11.43 9.23
CA ASN A 9 5.77 12.39 9.50
C ASN A 9 6.03 12.58 11.00
N ALA A 10 7.21 13.08 11.31
CA ALA A 10 7.58 13.56 12.63
C ALA A 10 7.40 15.09 12.68
N PRO A 11 6.63 15.65 13.64
CA PRO A 11 6.29 17.08 13.68
C PRO A 11 7.49 17.98 14.02
N ASP A 12 8.56 17.40 14.55
CA ASP A 12 9.81 18.05 14.93
C ASP A 12 10.84 18.08 13.79
N THR A 13 10.56 17.42 12.67
CA THR A 13 11.45 17.42 11.50
C THR A 13 10.92 18.40 10.45
N PRO A 14 11.60 19.53 10.21
CA PRO A 14 11.20 20.49 9.17
C PRO A 14 11.38 19.87 7.79
N THR A 15 10.41 20.11 6.90
CA THR A 15 10.49 19.72 5.47
C THR A 15 10.72 20.91 4.56
N ARG A 16 10.68 22.12 5.12
CA ARG A 16 10.92 23.37 4.42
C ARG A 16 11.70 24.32 5.32
N ASP A 17 12.85 24.76 4.81
CA ASP A 17 13.62 25.83 5.41
C ASP A 17 13.05 27.17 4.98
N GLY A 18 12.78 28.04 5.95
CA GLY A 18 12.38 29.40 5.66
C GLY A 18 13.56 30.24 5.17
N TYR A 19 13.40 31.05 4.13
CA TYR A 19 14.41 32.07 3.78
C TYR A 19 14.48 33.12 4.89
N THR A 20 15.71 33.45 5.34
CA THR A 20 16.21 34.56 6.19
C THR A 20 15.34 35.12 7.34
N THR A 21 14.04 35.29 7.16
CA THR A 21 13.06 35.75 8.15
C THR A 21 11.97 34.71 8.47
N GLN A 22 11.90 33.61 7.74
CA GLN A 22 10.92 32.55 7.95
C GLN A 22 11.50 31.45 8.83
N ARG A 23 10.68 30.93 9.76
CA ARG A 23 11.06 29.77 10.59
C ARG A 23 10.99 28.49 9.75
N PRO A 24 11.81 27.46 10.07
CA PRO A 24 11.60 26.13 9.51
C PRO A 24 10.17 25.64 9.77
N THR A 25 9.59 24.95 8.80
CA THR A 25 8.20 24.47 8.86
C THR A 25 8.08 23.06 8.31
N THR A 26 6.99 22.38 8.68
CA THR A 26 6.66 21.02 8.22
C THR A 26 5.30 21.01 7.50
N PRO A 27 5.18 21.66 6.32
CA PRO A 27 3.91 21.70 5.58
C PRO A 27 3.53 20.35 4.95
N ASP A 28 4.49 19.43 4.79
CA ASP A 28 4.28 18.16 4.09
C ASP A 28 3.74 17.09 5.05
N LEU A 29 2.50 16.64 4.80
CA LEU A 29 1.75 15.71 5.64
C LEU A 29 1.46 14.39 4.91
N PRO A 30 2.41 13.43 4.87
CA PRO A 30 2.19 12.14 4.24
C PRO A 30 1.28 11.25 5.10
N PHE A 31 0.29 10.64 4.45
CA PHE A 31 -0.63 9.70 5.08
C PHE A 31 -0.51 8.31 4.47
N HIS A 32 -0.55 7.29 5.32
CA HIS A 32 -0.52 5.88 4.94
C HIS A 32 -1.85 5.21 5.26
N ASN A 33 -2.36 4.42 4.31
CA ASN A 33 -3.50 3.52 4.49
C ASN A 33 -3.10 2.13 4.00
N GLY A 34 -2.63 1.29 4.91
CA GLY A 34 -2.10 -0.02 4.58
C GLY A 34 -1.83 -0.88 5.81
N PRO A 35 -1.58 -2.18 5.60
CA PRO A 35 -1.26 -3.12 6.67
C PRO A 35 0.13 -2.86 7.25
N ASN A 36 0.27 -3.10 8.56
CA ASN A 36 1.54 -3.07 9.29
C ASN A 36 2.55 -4.10 8.70
N PRO A 37 3.86 -3.83 8.57
CA PRO A 37 4.61 -2.73 9.18
C PRO A 37 4.33 -1.36 8.53
N PRO A 38 4.53 -0.27 9.29
CA PRO A 38 4.19 1.06 8.79
C PRO A 38 5.18 1.47 7.71
N ALA A 39 4.73 2.27 6.75
CA ALA A 39 5.63 3.03 5.89
C ALA A 39 6.61 3.83 6.77
N THR A 40 7.89 3.82 6.42
CA THR A 40 8.86 4.69 7.08
C THR A 40 8.99 6.00 6.33
N TRP A 41 9.34 7.05 7.06
CA TRP A 41 9.46 8.41 6.55
C TRP A 41 10.71 9.06 7.13
N GLN A 42 11.46 9.77 6.29
CA GLN A 42 12.57 10.61 6.73
C GLN A 42 12.77 11.81 5.80
N VAL A 43 13.39 12.85 6.34
CA VAL A 43 13.82 14.04 5.60
C VAL A 43 15.32 13.94 5.34
N LEU A 44 15.72 14.10 4.09
CA LEU A 44 17.12 14.09 3.69
C LEU A 44 17.68 15.53 3.75
N PRO A 45 18.98 15.69 4.03
CA PRO A 45 19.59 17.01 4.22
C PRO A 45 19.70 17.84 2.93
N ASP A 46 19.64 17.20 1.77
CA ASP A 46 19.71 17.89 0.47
C ASP A 46 18.35 18.52 0.11
N THR A 47 18.42 19.71 -0.47
CA THR A 47 17.25 20.50 -0.93
C THR A 47 17.27 20.73 -2.43
N LEU A 48 18.31 20.29 -3.16
CA LEU A 48 18.46 20.53 -4.61
C LEU A 48 18.34 22.02 -4.98
N LEU A 49 18.90 22.90 -4.14
CA LEU A 49 18.81 24.37 -4.27
C LEU A 49 17.38 24.93 -4.14
N SER A 50 16.44 24.16 -3.60
CA SER A 50 15.12 24.61 -3.18
C SER A 50 15.13 24.99 -1.69
N ASP A 51 14.02 25.57 -1.23
CA ASP A 51 13.69 25.74 0.19
C ASP A 51 12.98 24.51 0.78
N HIS A 52 12.65 23.50 -0.04
CA HIS A 52 12.10 22.23 0.41
C HIS A 52 13.18 21.15 0.48
N HIS A 53 13.14 20.33 1.53
CA HIS A 53 13.96 19.13 1.65
C HIS A 53 13.41 17.97 0.84
N ILE A 54 14.30 17.07 0.43
CA ILE A 54 13.88 15.78 -0.12
C ILE A 54 13.26 14.93 0.99
N ILE A 55 12.09 14.35 0.71
CA ILE A 55 11.39 13.42 1.59
C ILE A 55 11.54 12.02 1.03
N GLU A 56 12.06 11.10 1.83
CA GLU A 56 12.13 9.68 1.49
C GLU A 56 11.05 8.88 2.23
N ILE A 57 10.26 8.13 1.48
CA ILE A 57 9.22 7.24 2.01
C ILE A 57 9.53 5.81 1.57
N THR A 58 9.69 4.90 2.52
CA THR A 58 9.90 3.48 2.22
C THR A 58 8.63 2.70 2.52
N LEU A 59 8.15 1.96 1.52
CA LEU A 59 6.97 1.11 1.64
C LEU A 59 7.39 -0.35 1.75
N MET A 60 6.97 -1.02 2.82
CA MET A 60 7.19 -2.45 2.99
C MET A 60 6.06 -3.23 2.33
N LEU A 61 6.28 -3.64 1.07
CA LEU A 61 5.28 -4.40 0.31
C LEU A 61 5.32 -5.87 0.72
N THR A 62 4.29 -6.32 1.44
CA THR A 62 4.09 -7.77 1.65
C THR A 62 3.35 -8.34 0.44
N HIS A 63 4.10 -8.91 -0.50
CA HIS A 63 3.51 -9.68 -1.60
C HIS A 63 2.89 -10.97 -1.04
N LYS A 64 1.57 -11.00 -0.84
CA LYS A 64 0.83 -12.26 -0.72
C LYS A 64 0.47 -12.74 -2.13
N PRO A 65 1.08 -13.81 -2.67
CA PRO A 65 0.60 -14.37 -3.92
C PRO A 65 -0.85 -14.82 -3.70
N LYS A 66 -1.80 -14.20 -4.42
CA LYS A 66 -3.16 -14.73 -4.47
C LYS A 66 -3.09 -16.08 -5.17
N LYS A 67 -3.09 -17.18 -4.40
CA LYS A 67 -3.41 -18.51 -4.95
C LYS A 67 -4.86 -18.48 -5.39
N ARG A 68 -5.11 -18.08 -6.64
CA ARG A 68 -6.42 -18.23 -7.27
C ARG A 68 -6.55 -19.71 -7.64
N VAL A 69 -7.12 -20.52 -6.74
CA VAL A 69 -7.60 -21.86 -7.13
C VAL A 69 -8.83 -21.62 -7.98
N ILE A 70 -8.65 -21.61 -9.30
CA ILE A 70 -9.78 -21.56 -10.24
C ILE A 70 -10.22 -23.01 -10.44
N THR A 71 -11.30 -23.41 -9.79
CA THR A 71 -11.98 -24.66 -10.13
C THR A 71 -12.82 -24.37 -11.37
N HIS A 72 -12.27 -24.64 -12.56
CA HIS A 72 -12.96 -24.39 -13.84
C HIS A 72 -14.17 -25.31 -14.08
N THR A 73 -14.27 -26.42 -13.35
CA THR A 73 -15.26 -27.47 -13.63
C THR A 73 -15.84 -28.01 -12.34
N ASN A 74 -17.15 -27.83 -12.14
CA ASN A 74 -17.90 -28.51 -11.10
C ASN A 74 -18.21 -29.93 -11.58
N TRP A 75 -17.38 -30.91 -11.15
CA TRP A 75 -17.51 -32.30 -11.55
C TRP A 75 -18.80 -32.97 -11.03
N ASP A 76 -19.37 -32.48 -9.93
CA ASP A 76 -20.63 -32.99 -9.35
C ASP A 76 -21.84 -32.66 -10.23
N ARG A 77 -21.67 -31.75 -11.21
CA ARG A 77 -22.71 -31.38 -12.18
C ARG A 77 -22.75 -32.27 -13.40
N PHE A 78 -21.79 -33.19 -13.56
CA PHE A 78 -21.85 -34.15 -14.66
C PHE A 78 -22.86 -35.25 -14.34
N PRO A 79 -23.90 -35.44 -15.17
CA PRO A 79 -24.82 -36.54 -14.97
C PRO A 79 -24.05 -37.87 -15.10
N PRO A 80 -24.39 -38.88 -14.28
CA PRO A 80 -23.79 -40.21 -14.41
C PRO A 80 -24.08 -40.78 -15.81
N PRO A 81 -23.19 -41.64 -16.35
CA PRO A 81 -23.38 -42.21 -17.67
C PRO A 81 -24.74 -42.91 -17.77
N ALA A 82 -25.45 -42.67 -18.89
CA ALA A 82 -26.72 -43.31 -19.15
C ALA A 82 -26.55 -44.83 -19.09
N ARG A 83 -27.37 -45.51 -18.28
CA ARG A 83 -27.33 -46.97 -18.20
C ARG A 83 -27.74 -47.54 -19.57
N PRO A 84 -27.00 -48.52 -20.12
CA PRO A 84 -27.38 -49.14 -21.38
C PRO A 84 -28.76 -49.77 -21.22
N ARG A 85 -29.65 -49.51 -22.19
CA ARG A 85 -30.98 -50.12 -22.22
C ARG A 85 -30.80 -51.60 -22.56
N THR A 86 -30.92 -52.47 -21.56
CA THR A 86 -31.13 -53.90 -21.79
C THR A 86 -32.57 -54.10 -22.24
N ASN A 87 -32.76 -54.40 -23.52
CA ASN A 87 -34.03 -54.90 -24.04
C ASN A 87 -34.13 -56.39 -23.66
N TYR A 88 -35.15 -56.76 -22.88
CA TYR A 88 -35.61 -58.13 -22.69
C TYR A 88 -36.92 -58.31 -23.45
#